data_AF-A0A9D2S044-F1
#
_entry.id   AF-A0A9D2S044-F1
#
_cell.length_a   1.000
_cell.length_b   1.000
_cell.length_c   1.000
_cell.angle_alpha   90.00
_cell.angle_beta   90.00
_cell.angle_gamma   90.00
#
_symmetry.space_group_name_H-M   'P 1'
#
loop_
_entity.id
_entity.type
_entity.pdbx_description
1 polymer ?
#
loop_
_entity_poly.entity_id
_entity_poly.type
_entity_poly.pdbx_seq_one_letter_code
_entity_poly.pdbx_strand_id
1 'polypeptide(L)'
;MRPIGRIRTEFPEKFGIPRQSGLVEELRAVVEFEREFRAPEAFRGLEGFSHLWLLWHFTQSQGWSPTVRPPRLGGNQRVGVFATRSPF
;
A
#
# COMPACT_ATOMS: atom_id res chain seq x y z
N MET A 1 -11.46 0.03 11.13
CA MET A 1 -10.07 0.53 11.25
C MET A 1 -10.08 2.03 11.10
N ARG A 2 -9.31 2.78 11.90
CA ARG A 2 -9.21 4.24 11.79
C ARG A 2 -7.89 4.60 11.10
N PRO A 3 -7.90 5.25 9.93
CA PRO A 3 -6.66 5.67 9.28
C PRO A 3 -5.99 6.79 10.08
N ILE A 4 -4.65 6.78 10.14
CA ILE A 4 -3.85 7.88 10.71
C ILE A 4 -3.37 8.87 9.63
N GLY A 5 -3.53 8.49 8.37
CA GLY A 5 -3.16 9.29 7.21
C GLY A 5 -3.58 8.63 5.91
N ARG A 6 -3.34 9.33 4.80
CA ARG A 6 -3.62 8.89 3.44
C ARG A 6 -2.36 9.06 2.58
N ILE A 7 -2.09 8.10 1.71
CA ILE A 7 -1.03 8.22 0.72
C ILE A 7 -1.57 8.94 -0.53
N ARG A 8 -0.81 9.91 -1.03
CA ARG A 8 -1.02 10.61 -2.30
C ARG A 8 0.06 10.17 -3.26
N THR A 9 -0.36 9.71 -4.44
CA THR A 9 0.52 9.25 -5.52
C THR A 9 0.11 9.93 -6.82
N GLU A 10 0.99 9.94 -7.82
CA GLU A 10 0.67 10.43 -9.15
C GLU A 10 -0.25 9.50 -9.96
N PHE A 11 -0.54 8.30 -9.44
CA PHE A 11 -1.47 7.35 -10.06
C PHE A 11 -2.92 7.68 -9.72
N PRO A 12 -3.75 8.08 -10.70
CA PRO A 12 -5.17 8.36 -10.47
C PRO A 12 -6.01 7.08 -10.38
N GLU A 13 -5.52 5.98 -10.95
CA GLU A 13 -6.21 4.69 -11.03
C GLU A 13 -5.29 3.51 -10.80
N LYS A 14 -5.88 2.32 -10.62
CA LYS A 14 -5.15 1.07 -10.39
C LYS A 14 -4.32 0.64 -11.60
N PHE A 15 -4.78 0.96 -12.81
CA PHE A 15 -4.09 0.60 -14.04
C PHE A 15 -2.83 1.45 -14.18
N GLY A 16 -1.71 0.83 -14.55
CA GLY A 16 -0.40 1.52 -14.63
C GLY A 16 0.38 1.59 -13.31
N ILE A 17 -0.20 1.22 -12.15
CA ILE A 17 0.56 1.13 -10.90
C ILE A 17 1.60 0.00 -11.01
N PRO A 18 2.89 0.26 -10.75
CA PRO A 18 3.92 -0.76 -10.71
C PRO A 18 3.55 -1.88 -9.73
N ARG A 19 3.71 -3.13 -10.16
CA ARG A 19 3.49 -4.29 -9.29
C ARG A 19 4.53 -4.39 -8.16
N GLN A 20 5.66 -3.71 -8.30
CA GLN A 20 6.74 -3.62 -7.33
C GLN A 20 7.20 -2.16 -7.23
N SER A 21 7.47 -1.71 -6.01
CA SER A 21 8.09 -0.41 -5.72
C SER A 21 9.54 -0.38 -6.21
N GLY A 22 10.06 0.82 -6.46
CA GLY A 22 11.47 1.03 -6.80
C GLY A 22 11.84 0.78 -8.26
N LEU A 23 10.85 0.65 -9.15
CA LEU A 23 11.11 0.52 -10.60
C LEU A 23 11.45 1.88 -11.25
N VAL A 24 10.98 2.98 -10.66
CA VAL A 24 11.20 4.36 -11.10
C VAL A 24 11.61 5.14 -9.86
N GLU A 25 12.84 5.66 -9.83
CA GLU A 25 13.40 6.36 -8.67
C GLU A 25 12.77 7.74 -8.49
N GLU A 26 12.33 8.35 -9.59
CA GLU A 26 11.72 9.67 -9.64
C GLU A 26 10.28 9.66 -9.12
N LEU A 27 9.64 8.49 -9.06
CA LEU A 27 8.26 8.38 -8.64
C LEU A 27 8.14 8.58 -7.12
N ARG A 28 7.55 9.72 -6.74
CA ARG A 28 7.37 10.10 -5.34
C ARG A 28 5.92 9.97 -4.89
N ALA A 29 5.75 9.74 -3.60
CA ALA A 29 4.46 9.73 -2.93
C ALA A 29 4.55 10.51 -1.61
N VAL A 30 3.43 11.06 -1.16
CA VAL A 30 3.32 11.81 0.09
C VAL A 30 2.35 11.11 1.02
N VAL A 31 2.75 10.87 2.27
CA VAL A 31 1.84 10.42 3.33
C VAL A 31 1.31 11.66 4.06
N GLU A 32 0.03 11.96 3.86
CA GLU A 32 -0.68 13.05 4.53
C GLU A 32 -1.38 12.53 5.78
N PHE A 33 -0.87 12.87 6.97
CA PHE A 33 -1.51 12.47 8.23
C PHE A 33 -2.84 13.21 8.44
N GLU A 34 -3.80 12.55 9.10
CA GLU A 34 -5.04 13.21 9.53
C GLU A 34 -4.73 14.27 10.59
N ARG A 35 -5.54 15.34 10.65
CA ARG A 35 -5.23 16.55 11.45
C ARG A 35 -4.80 16.26 12.89
N GLU A 36 -5.47 15.31 13.54
CA GLU A 36 -5.22 14.91 14.92
C GLU A 36 -3.84 14.25 15.16
N PHE A 37 -3.19 13.74 14.11
CA PHE A 37 -1.89 13.08 14.20
C PHE A 37 -0.74 13.96 13.68
N ARG A 38 -0.97 15.26 13.43
CA ARG A 38 0.04 16.18 12.85
C ARG A 38 0.92 16.86 13.90
N ALA A 39 0.92 16.37 15.13
CA ALA A 39 1.76 16.91 16.20
C ALA A 39 3.24 16.67 15.87
N PRO A 40 4.08 17.72 15.68
CA PRO A 40 5.47 17.55 15.24
C PRO A 40 6.32 16.63 16.14
N GLU A 41 6.02 16.61 17.44
CA GLU A 41 6.65 15.74 18.43
C GLU A 41 6.48 14.24 18.13
N ALA A 42 5.42 13.84 17.42
CA ALA A 42 5.19 12.46 17.02
C ALA A 42 6.17 11.97 15.94
N PHE A 43 6.88 12.89 15.28
CA PHE A 43 7.78 12.60 14.16
C PHE A 43 9.27 12.79 14.50
N ARG A 44 9.58 13.26 15.71
CA ARG A 44 10.96 13.49 16.15
C ARG A 44 11.76 12.17 16.11
N GLY A 45 12.94 12.20 15.50
CA GLY A 45 13.81 11.04 15.36
C GLY A 45 13.56 10.20 14.11
N LEU A 46 12.50 10.47 13.33
CA LEU A 46 12.29 9.80 12.04
C LEU A 46 13.38 10.14 11.03
N GLU A 47 14.00 11.32 11.15
CA GLU A 47 15.13 11.76 10.33
C GLU A 47 16.39 10.87 10.48
N GLY A 48 16.47 10.06 11.54
CA GLY A 48 17.54 9.09 11.75
C GLY A 48 17.43 7.83 10.90
N PHE A 49 16.32 7.63 10.18
CA PHE A 49 16.06 6.43 9.39
C PHE A 49 16.05 6.75 7.90
N SER A 50 16.70 5.91 7.10
CA SER A 50 16.65 6.01 5.64
C SER A 50 15.38 5.41 5.04
N HIS A 51 14.70 4.51 5.78
CA HIS A 51 13.53 3.76 5.30
C HIS A 51 12.50 3.60 6.40
N LEU A 52 11.22 3.61 6.01
CA LEU A 52 10.08 3.38 6.88
C LEU A 52 9.22 2.24 6.34
N TRP A 53 8.59 1.49 7.24
CA TRP A 53 7.55 0.54 6.87
C TRP A 53 6.19 1.21 6.91
N LEU A 54 5.44 1.12 5.82
CA LEU A 54 4.07 1.58 5.76
C LEU A 54 3.12 0.38 5.79
N LEU A 55 2.22 0.38 6.78
CA LEU A 55 1.05 -0.49 6.82
C LEU A 55 -0.15 0.33 6.38
N TRP A 56 -0.81 -0.09 5.29
CA TRP A 56 -1.95 0.62 4.75
C TRP A 56 -3.11 -0.33 4.44
N HIS A 57 -4.28 0.28 4.21
CA HIS A 57 -5.49 -0.42 3.83
C HIS A 57 -5.78 -0.21 2.34
N PHE A 58 -5.99 -1.29 1.59
CA PHE A 58 -6.42 -1.23 0.20
C PHE A 58 -7.92 -0.94 0.14
N THR A 59 -8.30 0.33 0.07
CA THR A 59 -9.71 0.77 0.15
C THR A 59 -10.64 0.22 -0.93
N GLN A 60 -10.09 -0.27 -2.05
CA GLN A 60 -10.84 -0.90 -3.14
C GLN A 60 -10.85 -2.44 -3.09
N SER A 61 -10.30 -3.06 -2.04
CA SER A 61 -10.35 -4.52 -1.88
C SER A 61 -11.78 -5.00 -1.61
N GLN A 62 -12.22 -6.02 -2.34
CA GLN A 62 -13.56 -6.58 -2.15
C GLN A 62 -13.58 -7.62 -1.03
N GLY A 63 -14.12 -7.24 0.13
CA GLY A 63 -14.47 -8.16 1.22
C GLY A 63 -13.37 -9.16 1.59
N TRP A 64 -13.77 -10.31 2.14
CA TRP A 64 -12.87 -11.42 2.45
C TRP A 64 -13.05 -12.56 1.44
N SER A 65 -11.93 -13.16 1.00
CA SER A 65 -11.94 -14.43 0.29
C SER A 65 -10.77 -15.31 0.74
N PRO A 66 -10.97 -16.61 1.01
CA PRO A 66 -9.90 -17.49 1.47
C PRO A 66 -8.87 -17.81 0.37
N THR A 67 -9.21 -17.57 -0.90
CA THR A 67 -8.36 -17.88 -2.05
C THR A 67 -8.49 -16.83 -3.14
N VAL A 68 -7.45 -16.64 -3.94
CA VAL A 68 -7.37 -15.64 -5.02
C VAL A 68 -6.87 -16.28 -6.32
N ARG A 69 -6.98 -15.55 -7.45
CA ARG A 69 -6.48 -15.96 -8.77
C ARG A 69 -5.33 -15.04 -9.21
N PRO A 70 -4.06 -15.37 -8.91
CA PRO A 70 -2.94 -14.56 -9.34
C PRO A 70 -2.77 -14.59 -10.87
N PRO A 71 -2.43 -13.45 -11.51
CA PRO A 71 -2.30 -13.39 -12.96
C PRO A 71 -1.15 -14.26 -13.52
N ARG A 72 -0.15 -14.61 -12.71
CA ARG A 72 1.02 -15.41 -13.13
C ARG A 72 0.79 -16.93 -13.15
N LEU A 73 -0.35 -17.42 -12.65
CA LEU A 73 -0.68 -18.87 -12.61
C LEU A 73 -1.71 -19.27 -13.68
N GLY A 74 -1.63 -18.66 -14.86
CA GLY A 74 -2.56 -18.96 -15.97
C GLY A 74 -4.01 -18.55 -15.72
N GLY A 75 -4.28 -17.72 -14.71
CA GLY A 75 -5.59 -17.10 -14.43
C GLY A 75 -6.68 -18.04 -13.87
N ASN A 76 -6.56 -19.36 -14.06
CA ASN A 76 -7.58 -20.33 -13.65
C ASN A 76 -7.27 -21.04 -12.33
N GLN A 77 -6.01 -21.10 -11.90
CA GLN A 77 -5.65 -21.71 -10.63
C GLN A 77 -5.93 -20.77 -9.46
N ARG A 78 -6.66 -21.27 -8.45
CA ARG A 78 -6.82 -20.58 -7.17
C ARG A 78 -5.73 -21.03 -6.20
N VAL A 79 -5.23 -20.10 -5.40
CA VAL A 79 -4.28 -20.36 -4.30
C VAL A 79 -4.75 -19.65 -3.03
N GLY A 80 -4.33 -20.14 -1.86
CA GLY A 80 -4.67 -19.54 -0.57
C GLY A 80 -4.19 -18.09 -0.48
N VAL A 81 -5.06 -17.18 0.00
CA VAL A 81 -4.77 -15.73 0.01
C VAL A 81 -3.49 -15.40 0.79
N PHE A 82 -3.24 -16.09 1.91
CA PHE A 82 -2.05 -15.90 2.75
C PHE A 82 -0.75 -16.40 2.12
N ALA A 83 -0.80 -17.18 1.05
CA ALA A 83 0.37 -17.56 0.27
C ALA A 83 0.68 -16.55 -0.86
N THR A 84 0.01 -15.39 -0.87
CA THR A 84 0.13 -14.38 -1.93
C THR A 84 0.36 -12.97 -1.37
N ARG A 85 0.60 -12.02 -2.29
CA ARG A 85 0.60 -10.58 -2.02
C ARG A 85 -0.64 -9.91 -2.60
N SER A 86 -1.75 -10.65 -2.67
CA SER A 86 -3.03 -10.14 -3.16
C SER A 86 -3.50 -8.97 -2.29
N PRO A 87 -4.01 -7.88 -2.89
CA PRO A 87 -4.70 -6.83 -2.15
C PRO A 87 -6.15 -7.19 -1.82
N PHE A 88 -6.67 -8.32 -2.34
CA PHE A 88 -7.94 -8.95 -1.98
C PHE A 88 -7.75 -9.97 -0.87
#